data_AF-A0A6G1GRE2-F1
#
_entry.id   AF-A0A6G1GRE2-F1
#
_cell.length_a   1.000
_cell.length_b   1.000
_cell.length_c   1.000
_cell.angle_alpha   90.00
_cell.angle_beta   90.00
_cell.angle_gamma   90.00
#
_symmetry.space_group_name_H-M   'P 1'
#
loop_
_entity.id
_entity.type
_entity.pdbx_description
1 polymer ?
#
loop_
_entity_poly.entity_id
_entity_poly.type
_entity_poly.pdbx_seq_one_letter_code
_entity_poly.pdbx_strand_id
1 'polypeptide(L)'
;MTLEEFALDLDCCEELMRSMESCQNYRNELLACKPSRSITKIVCFGLGTLSHVDPFWRTRSLLQTAMVIVIMEVLGHKLKKTAAGGGGAIPVPCFSQDPAYSDLDKEFLASRGITVLEDPKGFLEVDENTLVIALAPAAPVRQVIADLQWPGAMIARVVEEGSEMVLETEMVDGVEHPL
;
A
#
# COMPACT_ATOMS: atom_id res chain seq x y z
N MET A 1 8.00 -21.63 8.45
CA MET A 1 6.77 -21.29 7.72
C MET A 1 6.99 -21.63 6.26
N THR A 2 6.00 -22.19 5.57
CA THR A 2 6.05 -22.52 4.13
C THR A 2 5.23 -21.52 3.31
N LEU A 3 5.38 -21.52 1.98
CA LEU A 3 4.54 -20.70 1.10
C LEU A 3 3.05 -21.06 1.20
N GLU A 4 2.73 -22.33 1.45
CA GLU A 4 1.35 -22.81 1.63
C GLU A 4 0.75 -22.27 2.93
N GLU A 5 1.52 -22.25 4.02
CA GLU A 5 1.10 -21.65 5.29
C GLU A 5 0.89 -20.14 5.14
N PHE A 6 1.76 -19.42 4.42
CA PHE A 6 1.54 -18.02 4.10
C PHE A 6 0.26 -17.79 3.29
N ALA A 7 -0.03 -18.67 2.32
CA ALA A 7 -1.22 -18.54 1.49
C ALA A 7 -2.50 -18.68 2.32
N LEU A 8 -2.57 -19.72 3.16
CA LEU A 8 -3.71 -19.95 4.05
C LEU A 8 -3.93 -18.78 5.02
N ASP A 9 -2.86 -18.33 5.69
CA ASP A 9 -2.95 -17.23 6.65
C ASP A 9 -3.34 -15.90 5.96
N LEU A 10 -2.83 -15.65 4.76
CA LEU A 10 -3.17 -14.46 3.98
C LEU A 10 -4.62 -14.50 3.50
N ASP A 11 -5.09 -15.64 2.99
CA ASP A 11 -6.47 -15.80 2.51
C ASP A 11 -7.47 -15.53 3.65
N CYS A 12 -7.19 -16.01 4.87
CA CYS A 12 -7.97 -15.64 6.07
C CYS A 12 -7.94 -14.13 6.36
N CYS A 13 -6.78 -13.48 6.19
CA CYS A 13 -6.66 -12.03 6.37
C CYS A 13 -7.44 -11.25 5.30
N GLU A 14 -7.45 -11.71 4.04
CA GLU A 14 -8.24 -11.11 2.97
C GLU A 14 -9.75 -11.22 3.25
N GLU A 15 -10.23 -12.37 3.70
CA GLU A 15 -11.62 -12.56 4.11
C GLU A 15 -12.00 -11.63 5.26
N LEU A 16 -11.12 -11.51 6.26
CA LEU A 16 -11.33 -10.59 7.38
C LEU A 16 -11.38 -9.13 6.89
N MET A 17 -10.43 -8.72 6.07
CA MET A 17 -10.40 -7.38 5.46
C MET A 17 -11.64 -7.08 4.62
N ARG A 18 -12.24 -8.07 3.95
CA ARG A 18 -13.47 -7.88 3.16
C ARG A 18 -14.73 -7.84 4.03
N SER A 19 -14.74 -8.53 5.16
CA SER A 19 -15.91 -8.65 6.03
C SER A 19 -16.03 -7.53 7.07
N MET A 20 -14.91 -6.89 7.47
CA MET A 20 -14.93 -5.81 8.45
C MET A 20 -15.51 -4.51 7.87
N GLU A 21 -16.49 -3.92 8.58
CA GLU A 21 -17.14 -2.66 8.19
C GLU A 21 -16.15 -1.50 8.09
N SER A 22 -15.18 -1.42 9.01
CA SER A 22 -14.10 -0.42 8.96
C SER A 22 -13.27 -0.51 7.68
N CYS A 23 -12.95 -1.72 7.23
CA CYS A 23 -12.23 -1.95 5.98
C CYS A 23 -13.08 -1.64 4.75
N GLN A 24 -14.40 -1.84 4.82
CA GLN A 24 -15.34 -1.44 3.76
C GLN A 24 -15.46 0.08 3.67
N ASN A 25 -15.52 0.78 4.81
CA ASN A 25 -15.53 2.25 4.85
C ASN A 25 -14.23 2.80 4.25
N TYR A 26 -13.09 2.25 4.65
CA TYR A 26 -11.79 2.61 4.10
C TYR A 26 -11.70 2.38 2.58
N ARG A 27 -12.18 1.22 2.12
CA ARG A 27 -12.30 0.92 0.68
C ARG A 27 -13.19 1.92 -0.04
N ASN A 28 -14.31 2.30 0.55
CA ASN A 28 -15.25 3.26 -0.02
C ASN A 28 -14.66 4.66 -0.08
N GLU A 29 -13.90 5.07 0.93
CA GLU A 29 -13.17 6.35 0.95
C GLU A 29 -12.08 6.38 -0.12
N LEU A 30 -11.28 5.32 -0.24
CA LEU A 30 -10.31 5.18 -1.33
C LEU A 30 -11.00 5.18 -2.71
N LEU A 31 -12.18 4.58 -2.82
CA LEU A 31 -13.01 4.59 -4.02
C LEU A 31 -13.61 5.96 -4.32
N ALA A 32 -14.01 6.71 -3.30
CA ALA A 32 -14.59 8.05 -3.41
C ALA A 32 -13.53 9.13 -3.62
N CYS A 33 -12.29 8.87 -3.19
CA CYS A 33 -11.16 9.75 -3.41
C CYS A 33 -11.00 9.99 -4.92
N LYS A 34 -11.06 11.27 -5.30
CA LYS A 34 -10.80 11.79 -6.63
C LYS A 34 -9.46 12.52 -6.55
N PRO A 35 -8.33 11.78 -6.60
CA PRO A 35 -7.03 12.44 -6.62
C PRO A 35 -6.97 13.40 -7.82
N SER A 36 -6.30 14.53 -7.65
CA SER A 36 -6.17 15.57 -8.69
C SER A 36 -5.42 15.01 -9.91
N ARG A 37 -4.65 13.95 -9.70
CA ARG A 37 -3.93 13.17 -10.70
C ARG A 37 -4.40 11.72 -10.70
N SER A 38 -4.37 11.08 -11.86
CA SER A 38 -4.70 9.66 -11.97
C SER A 38 -3.62 8.83 -11.25
N ILE A 39 -4.00 8.09 -10.21
CA ILE A 39 -3.11 7.11 -9.58
C ILE A 39 -2.97 5.90 -10.51
N THR A 40 -1.75 5.56 -10.89
CA THR A 40 -1.45 4.46 -11.84
C THR A 40 -0.61 3.34 -11.22
N LYS A 41 0.05 3.59 -10.09
CA LYS A 41 0.89 2.60 -9.39
C LYS A 41 0.86 2.77 -7.87
N ILE A 42 1.30 1.73 -7.17
CA ILE A 42 1.38 1.68 -5.71
C ILE A 42 2.83 1.44 -5.28
N VAL A 43 3.29 2.17 -4.26
CA VAL A 43 4.58 1.92 -3.61
C VAL A 43 4.36 1.77 -2.10
N CYS A 44 4.67 0.60 -1.57
CA CYS A 44 4.53 0.25 -0.17
C CYS A 44 5.88 0.36 0.55
N PHE A 45 5.87 0.92 1.75
CA PHE A 45 7.01 0.95 2.67
C PHE A 45 6.61 0.34 4.01
N GLY A 46 7.39 -0.64 4.47
CA GLY A 46 7.27 -1.15 5.83
C GLY A 46 6.03 -2.02 6.08
N LEU A 47 5.75 -3.01 5.21
CA LEU A 47 4.64 -3.96 5.44
C LEU A 47 4.98 -5.04 6.49
N GLY A 48 6.25 -5.19 6.87
CA GLY A 48 6.75 -6.19 7.79
C GLY A 48 6.98 -7.56 7.13
N THR A 49 7.86 -8.36 7.75
CA THR A 49 8.07 -9.75 7.34
C THR A 49 6.84 -10.61 7.63
N LEU A 50 6.49 -11.50 6.70
CA LEU A 50 5.36 -12.43 6.83
C LEU A 50 5.75 -13.65 7.68
N SER A 51 7.06 -13.89 7.88
CA SER A 51 7.59 -15.02 8.64
C SER A 51 7.97 -14.68 10.09
N HIS A 52 7.45 -13.57 10.63
CA HIS A 52 7.77 -13.17 12.00
C HIS A 52 7.43 -14.29 13.02
N VAL A 53 8.34 -14.53 13.98
CA VAL A 53 8.19 -15.59 14.99
C VAL A 53 7.05 -15.31 15.96
N ASP A 54 6.92 -14.04 16.36
CA ASP A 54 5.81 -13.55 17.18
C ASP A 54 4.52 -13.47 16.34
N PRO A 55 3.43 -14.15 16.75
CA PRO A 55 2.18 -14.18 15.99
C PRO A 55 1.52 -12.81 15.79
N PHE A 56 1.64 -11.89 16.76
CA PHE A 56 1.02 -10.57 16.65
C PHE A 56 1.64 -9.78 15.49
N TRP A 57 2.98 -9.73 15.42
CA TRP A 57 3.68 -9.06 14.33
C TRP A 57 3.49 -9.74 12.98
N ARG A 58 3.37 -11.07 12.97
CA ARG A 58 3.04 -11.84 11.76
C ARG A 58 1.66 -11.51 11.23
N THR A 59 0.62 -11.65 12.06
CA THR A 59 -0.76 -11.32 11.69
C THR A 59 -0.88 -9.88 11.23
N ARG A 60 -0.18 -8.96 11.91
CA ARG A 60 -0.12 -7.56 11.50
C ARG A 60 0.43 -7.40 10.06
N SER A 61 1.52 -8.09 9.70
CA SER A 61 2.14 -7.97 8.37
C SER A 61 1.27 -8.60 7.27
N LEU A 62 0.62 -9.72 7.58
CA LEU A 62 -0.36 -10.37 6.71
C LEU A 62 -1.58 -9.48 6.45
N LEU A 63 -2.13 -8.84 7.49
CA LEU A 63 -3.26 -7.91 7.34
C LEU A 63 -2.91 -6.70 6.47
N GLN A 64 -1.71 -6.13 6.65
CA GLN A 64 -1.24 -5.03 5.80
C GLN A 64 -1.08 -5.48 4.34
N THR A 65 -0.56 -6.69 4.11
CA THR A 65 -0.42 -7.28 2.78
C THR A 65 -1.78 -7.55 2.13
N ALA A 66 -2.75 -8.12 2.87
CA ALA A 66 -4.12 -8.32 2.42
C ALA A 66 -4.79 -7.00 2.04
N MET A 67 -4.57 -5.94 2.84
CA MET A 67 -5.06 -4.60 2.52
C MET A 67 -4.50 -4.09 1.18
N VAL A 68 -3.19 -4.24 0.95
CA VAL A 68 -2.55 -3.83 -0.32
C VAL A 68 -3.16 -4.58 -1.51
N ILE A 69 -3.39 -5.89 -1.38
CA ILE A 69 -4.01 -6.70 -2.44
C ILE A 69 -5.43 -6.20 -2.76
N VAL A 70 -6.25 -5.93 -1.74
CA VAL A 70 -7.58 -5.35 -1.93
C VAL A 70 -7.51 -3.98 -2.61
N ILE A 71 -6.54 -3.14 -2.26
CA ILE A 71 -6.32 -1.84 -2.90
C ILE A 71 -5.91 -1.99 -4.37
N MET A 72 -5.02 -2.93 -4.70
CA MET A 72 -4.62 -3.24 -6.07
C MET A 72 -5.84 -3.61 -6.94
N GLU A 73 -6.73 -4.49 -6.44
CA GLU A 73 -7.97 -4.86 -7.12
C GLU A 73 -8.86 -3.64 -7.38
N VAL A 74 -9.10 -2.86 -6.32
CA VAL A 74 -9.98 -1.69 -6.34
C VAL A 74 -9.49 -0.65 -7.34
N LEU A 75 -8.18 -0.37 -7.33
CA LEU A 75 -7.57 0.60 -8.23
C LEU A 75 -7.55 0.07 -9.68
N GLY A 76 -7.28 -1.22 -9.90
CA GLY A 76 -7.36 -1.84 -11.22
C GLY A 76 -8.76 -1.76 -11.83
N HIS A 77 -9.81 -1.95 -11.02
CA HIS A 77 -11.19 -1.76 -11.45
C HIS A 77 -11.52 -0.29 -11.79
N LYS A 78 -10.99 0.67 -11.03
CA LYS A 78 -11.14 2.11 -11.33
C LYS A 78 -10.51 2.48 -12.67
N LEU A 79 -9.26 2.06 -12.90
CA LEU A 79 -8.53 2.34 -14.13
C LEU A 79 -9.19 1.71 -15.37
N LYS A 80 -9.81 0.53 -15.22
CA LYS A 80 -10.63 -0.07 -16.27
C LYS A 80 -11.84 0.77 -16.64
N LYS A 81 -12.55 1.35 -15.67
CA LYS A 81 -13.75 2.17 -15.93
C LYS A 81 -13.42 3.45 -16.70
N THR A 82 -12.24 4.02 -16.47
CA THR A 82 -11.77 5.22 -17.17
C THR A 82 -11.22 4.92 -18.56
N ALA A 83 -10.63 3.75 -18.77
CA ALA A 83 -10.18 3.26 -20.08
C ALA A 83 -11.34 2.60 -20.84
N ALA A 84 -12.15 3.39 -21.53
CA ALA A 84 -13.32 2.95 -22.31
C ALA A 84 -12.96 2.03 -23.51
N GLY A 85 -12.53 0.80 -23.24
CA GLY A 85 -12.20 -0.18 -24.28
C GLY A 85 -11.93 -1.58 -23.73
N GLY A 86 -13.00 -2.36 -23.52
CA GLY A 86 -13.13 -3.83 -23.67
C GLY A 86 -12.07 -4.83 -23.17
N GLY A 87 -10.93 -4.44 -22.61
CA GLY A 87 -9.85 -5.32 -22.17
C GLY A 87 -10.03 -5.85 -20.75
N GLY A 88 -9.36 -6.95 -20.42
CA GLY A 88 -9.28 -7.52 -19.07
C GLY A 88 -8.76 -6.52 -18.01
N ALA A 89 -8.79 -6.91 -16.74
CA ALA A 89 -8.25 -6.07 -15.67
C ALA A 89 -6.81 -5.65 -15.99
N ILE A 90 -6.52 -4.34 -15.96
CA ILE A 90 -5.15 -3.85 -16.10
C ILE A 90 -4.50 -4.05 -14.73
N PRO A 91 -3.45 -4.88 -14.61
CA PRO A 91 -2.73 -5.03 -13.36
C PRO A 91 -2.14 -3.68 -12.96
N VAL A 92 -2.42 -3.22 -11.74
CA VAL A 92 -1.79 -2.02 -11.18
C VAL A 92 -0.37 -2.41 -10.74
N PRO A 93 0.70 -1.79 -11.27
CA PRO A 93 2.03 -2.00 -10.74
C PRO A 93 2.07 -1.71 -9.25
N CYS A 94 2.51 -2.70 -8.46
CA CYS A 94 2.65 -2.57 -7.02
C CYS A 94 4.07 -2.94 -6.62
N PHE A 95 4.74 -2.00 -5.97
CA PHE A 95 6.07 -2.18 -5.44
C PHE A 95 6.04 -2.21 -3.91
N SER A 96 6.94 -2.96 -3.29
CA SER A 96 7.09 -2.94 -1.84
C SER A 96 8.56 -2.92 -1.44
N GLN A 97 8.89 -2.16 -0.40
CA GLN A 97 10.19 -2.13 0.23
C GLN A 97 10.04 -2.31 1.75
N ASP A 98 10.70 -3.34 2.26
CA ASP A 98 10.91 -3.52 3.69
C ASP A 98 12.27 -4.21 3.91
N PRO A 99 13.19 -3.60 4.67
CA PRO A 99 14.48 -4.22 5.00
C PRO A 99 14.36 -5.56 5.74
N ALA A 100 13.21 -5.86 6.35
CA ALA A 100 12.96 -7.11 7.07
C ALA A 100 12.57 -8.29 6.16
N TYR A 101 12.35 -8.07 4.85
CA TYR A 101 11.95 -9.16 3.95
C TYR A 101 13.03 -10.23 3.79
N SER A 102 12.66 -11.47 4.08
CA SER A 102 13.39 -12.67 3.72
C SER A 102 13.18 -13.05 2.25
N ASP A 103 14.00 -13.96 1.71
CA ASP A 103 13.81 -14.49 0.36
C ASP A 103 12.44 -15.16 0.19
N LEU A 104 11.93 -15.81 1.24
CA LEU A 104 10.60 -16.41 1.26
C LEU A 104 9.51 -15.34 1.16
N ASP A 105 9.67 -14.20 1.86
CA ASP A 105 8.73 -13.08 1.75
C ASP A 105 8.74 -12.52 0.32
N LYS A 106 9.93 -12.37 -0.29
CA LYS A 106 10.08 -11.87 -1.67
C LYS A 106 9.40 -12.80 -2.68
N GLU A 107 9.60 -14.10 -2.56
CA GLU A 107 8.96 -15.11 -3.42
C GLU A 107 7.43 -15.07 -3.28
N PHE A 108 6.94 -15.02 -2.04
CA PHE A 108 5.51 -15.00 -1.79
C PHE A 108 4.84 -13.71 -2.29
N LEU A 109 5.44 -12.54 -2.02
CA LEU A 109 4.92 -11.26 -2.50
C LEU A 109 4.89 -11.19 -4.02
N ALA A 110 5.93 -11.71 -4.70
CA ALA A 110 5.96 -11.81 -6.15
C ALA A 110 4.80 -12.68 -6.69
N SER A 111 4.47 -13.79 -6.00
CA SER A 111 3.33 -14.64 -6.37
C SER A 111 1.97 -13.93 -6.27
N ARG A 112 1.89 -12.86 -5.46
CA ARG A 112 0.71 -12.00 -5.29
C ARG A 112 0.75 -10.73 -6.15
N GLY A 113 1.71 -10.63 -7.09
CA GLY A 113 1.82 -9.49 -8.00
C GLY A 113 2.48 -8.25 -7.40
N ILE A 114 3.18 -8.39 -6.27
CA ILE A 114 3.91 -7.32 -5.60
C ILE A 114 5.40 -7.47 -5.90
N THR A 115 6.01 -6.46 -6.52
CA THR A 115 7.44 -6.45 -6.83
C THR A 115 8.22 -5.90 -5.64
N VAL A 116 9.06 -6.72 -5.01
CA VAL A 116 9.93 -6.25 -3.93
C VAL A 116 11.11 -5.47 -4.50
N LEU A 117 11.37 -4.30 -3.93
CA LEU A 117 12.50 -3.45 -4.24
C LEU A 117 13.53 -3.47 -3.12
N GLU A 118 14.80 -3.49 -3.49
CA GLU A 118 15.91 -3.36 -2.54
C GLU A 118 15.93 -1.97 -1.93
N ASP A 119 16.14 -1.87 -0.62
CA ASP A 119 16.26 -0.58 0.07
C ASP A 119 17.48 0.21 -0.44
N PRO A 120 17.38 1.53 -0.73
CA PRO A 120 16.21 2.41 -0.62
C PRO A 120 15.48 2.70 -1.96
N LYS A 121 15.50 1.77 -2.93
CA LYS A 121 15.02 2.00 -4.31
C LYS A 121 13.53 2.31 -4.42
N GLY A 122 12.71 1.92 -3.44
CA GLY A 122 11.29 2.25 -3.38
C GLY A 122 11.03 3.76 -3.44
N PHE A 123 11.91 4.59 -2.87
CA PHE A 123 11.78 6.05 -2.98
C PHE A 123 11.92 6.56 -4.41
N LEU A 124 12.69 5.87 -5.26
CA LEU A 124 12.90 6.23 -6.66
C LEU A 124 11.68 5.91 -7.53
N GLU A 125 10.79 5.02 -7.07
CA GLU A 125 9.56 4.69 -7.76
C GLU A 125 8.41 5.66 -7.42
N VAL A 126 8.59 6.58 -6.47
CA VAL A 126 7.53 7.53 -6.10
C VAL A 126 7.48 8.69 -7.09
N ASP A 127 6.31 8.90 -7.68
CA ASP A 127 5.98 10.04 -8.55
C ASP A 127 4.56 10.58 -8.27
N GLU A 128 4.17 11.63 -8.98
CA GLU A 128 2.87 12.29 -8.83
C GLU A 128 1.65 11.42 -9.21
N ASN A 129 1.87 10.23 -9.79
CA ASN A 129 0.85 9.22 -10.12
C ASN A 129 0.89 8.01 -9.17
N THR A 130 1.63 8.11 -8.07
CA THR A 130 1.81 7.03 -7.10
C THR A 130 0.82 7.13 -5.94
N LEU A 131 0.27 6.00 -5.51
CA LEU A 131 -0.30 5.82 -4.18
C LEU A 131 0.76 5.23 -3.25
N VAL A 132 1.19 6.00 -2.26
CA VAL A 132 2.14 5.52 -1.26
C VAL A 132 1.40 4.90 -0.09
N ILE A 133 1.85 3.73 0.40
CA ILE A 133 1.33 3.08 1.61
C ILE A 133 2.48 2.92 2.61
N ALA A 134 2.39 3.58 3.76
CA ALA A 134 3.44 3.65 4.78
C ALA A 134 2.86 3.45 6.19
N LEU A 135 2.60 2.20 6.58
CA LEU A 135 1.81 1.89 7.79
C LEU A 135 2.63 1.71 9.09
N ALA A 136 3.92 1.40 8.98
CA ALA A 136 4.92 1.64 10.03
C ALA A 136 6.34 1.39 9.50
N PRO A 137 6.79 2.17 8.51
CA PRO A 137 8.18 2.11 8.12
C PRO A 137 9.08 2.53 9.29
N ALA A 138 10.22 1.86 9.44
CA ALA A 138 11.27 2.33 10.34
C ALA A 138 11.90 3.64 9.82
N ALA A 139 11.83 3.86 8.50
CA ALA A 139 12.32 5.06 7.83
C ALA A 139 11.29 6.21 7.88
N PRO A 140 11.75 7.49 7.88
CA PRO A 140 10.87 8.66 7.84
C PRO A 140 10.33 8.89 6.42
N VAL A 141 9.46 7.99 5.94
CA VAL A 141 9.00 7.94 4.54
C VAL A 141 8.36 9.26 4.10
N ARG A 142 7.49 9.83 4.93
CA ARG A 142 6.81 11.10 4.61
C ARG A 142 7.79 12.25 4.44
N GLN A 143 8.78 12.36 5.34
CA GLN A 143 9.79 13.41 5.30
C GLN A 143 10.70 13.27 4.07
N VAL A 144 11.15 12.05 3.77
CA VAL A 144 11.99 11.80 2.58
C VAL A 144 11.23 12.12 1.29
N ILE A 145 9.97 11.71 1.21
CA ILE A 145 9.14 11.96 0.02
C ILE A 145 8.84 13.45 -0.16
N ALA A 146 8.65 14.20 0.93
CA ALA A 146 8.46 15.65 0.89
C ALA A 146 9.63 16.38 0.24
N ASP A 147 10.87 15.88 0.43
CA ASP A 147 12.09 16.45 -0.15
C ASP A 147 12.38 15.95 -1.58
N LEU A 148 11.70 14.90 -2.06
CA LEU A 148 11.94 14.30 -3.37
C LEU A 148 10.85 14.63 -4.40
N GLN A 149 9.66 14.05 -4.21
CA GLN A 149 8.52 14.16 -5.10
C GLN A 149 7.27 13.73 -4.35
N TRP A 150 6.27 14.61 -4.24
CA TRP A 150 5.04 14.28 -3.52
C TRP A 150 4.16 13.33 -4.35
N PRO A 151 3.63 12.24 -3.76
CA PRO A 151 2.81 11.30 -4.47
C PRO A 151 1.43 11.89 -4.79
N GLY A 152 0.71 11.24 -5.70
CA GLY A 152 -0.69 11.61 -5.96
C GLY A 152 -1.60 11.37 -4.76
N ALA A 153 -1.26 10.41 -3.89
CA ALA A 153 -1.89 10.17 -2.61
C ALA A 153 -0.97 9.37 -1.67
N MET A 154 -1.18 9.51 -0.35
CA MET A 154 -0.47 8.73 0.67
C MET A 154 -1.45 8.18 1.70
N ILE A 155 -1.25 6.92 2.06
CA ILE A 155 -1.86 6.25 3.21
C ILE A 155 -0.73 6.06 4.21
N ALA A 156 -0.76 6.81 5.29
CA ALA A 156 0.22 6.67 6.37
C ALA A 156 -0.50 6.55 7.71
N ARG A 157 0.15 5.89 8.67
CA ARG A 157 -0.29 6.01 10.06
C ARG A 157 0.04 7.42 10.54
N VAL A 158 -0.98 8.23 10.76
CA VAL A 158 -0.82 9.49 11.48
C VAL A 158 -0.58 9.15 12.95
N VAL A 159 0.56 9.60 13.47
CA VAL A 159 0.83 9.59 14.91
C VAL A 159 0.44 10.97 15.42
N GLU A 160 -0.84 11.19 15.68
CA GLU A 160 -1.25 12.29 16.55
C GLU A 160 -0.83 11.96 17.98
N GLU A 161 -0.45 12.97 18.76
CA GLU A 161 -0.45 12.88 20.22
C GLU A 161 -1.90 12.61 20.69
N GLY A 162 -2.34 11.35 20.63
CA GLY A 162 -3.70 10.95 20.95
C GLY A 162 -4.48 10.25 19.83
N SER A 163 -3.90 9.20 19.24
CA SER A 163 -4.59 8.07 18.58
C SER A 163 -5.89 8.33 17.78
N GLU A 164 -5.76 8.54 16.47
CA GLU A 164 -6.74 8.07 15.47
C GLU A 164 -6.01 7.81 14.13
N MET A 165 -6.47 6.81 13.34
CA MET A 165 -5.99 6.63 11.96
C MET A 165 -6.61 7.72 11.09
N VAL A 166 -5.84 8.76 10.76
CA VAL A 166 -6.29 9.82 9.85
C VAL A 166 -5.82 9.49 8.43
N LEU A 167 -6.76 9.42 7.49
CA LEU A 167 -6.44 9.53 6.06
C LEU A 167 -6.09 10.98 5.76
N GLU A 168 -4.81 11.32 5.76
CA GLU A 168 -4.36 12.60 5.20
C GLU A 168 -4.42 12.53 3.66
N THR A 169 -5.55 12.95 3.09
CA THR A 169 -5.59 13.36 1.69
C THR A 169 -4.97 14.76 1.56
N GLU A 170 -3.65 14.88 1.63
CA GLU A 170 -2.98 16.13 1.23
C GLU A 170 -3.03 16.25 -0.30
N MET A 171 -4.11 16.88 -0.77
CA MET A 171 -4.31 17.31 -2.15
C MET A 171 -3.56 18.62 -2.34
N VAL A 172 -2.29 18.55 -2.73
CA VAL A 172 -1.53 19.77 -3.03
C VAL A 172 -1.91 20.24 -4.44
N ASP A 173 -2.88 21.15 -4.53
CA ASP A 173 -2.92 22.11 -5.62
C ASP A 173 -1.65 22.94 -5.52
N GLY A 174 -0.84 22.93 -6.59
CA GLY A 174 0.55 23.41 -6.60
C GLY A 174 0.73 24.89 -6.24
N VAL A 175 0.63 25.20 -4.94
CA VAL A 175 1.00 26.47 -4.35
C VAL A 175 2.13 26.18 -3.39
N GLU A 176 3.33 26.60 -3.77
CA GLU A 176 4.47 26.71 -2.85
C GLU A 176 4.03 27.50 -1.62
N HIS A 177 4.16 26.89 -0.44
CA HIS A 177 4.10 27.63 0.81
C HIS A 177 5.51 27.70 1.42
N PRO A 178 5.99 28.91 1.78
CA PRO A 178 7.33 29.09 2.29
C PRO A 178 7.46 28.57 3.72
N LEU A 179 8.70 28.16 4.02
CA LEU A 179 9.25 27.58 5.25
C LEU A 179 8.60 28.07 6.56
#